data_AF-A0A0H5DIS6-F1
#
_entry.id   AF-A0A0H5DIS6-F1
#
_cell.length_a   1.000
_cell.length_b   1.000
_cell.length_c   1.000
_cell.angle_alpha   90.00
_cell.angle_beta   90.00
_cell.angle_gamma   90.00
#
_symmetry.space_group_name_H-M   'P 1'
#
loop_
_entity.id
_entity.type
_entity.pdbx_description
1 polymer ?
#
loop_
_entity_poly.entity_id
_entity_poly.type
_entity_poly.pdbx_seq_one_letter_code
_entity_poly.pdbx_strand_id
1 'polypeptide(L)'
;MNRPWVHAEELLPYFSRYTNAENLAKALRDVFPNLAKLEEIAIERGIPILDAFQGAKIGAFTVLAPSKSGFHQYVVDDDKTPQAAQDSAMGRSLLEGAVRIVGEGLRMIQAAWGAEVFPVDDTSPRNNMSVVQYANFMGENVVLTADTGRAGLAEAAAYAPSVGLDLPADKLRLIQVPHHGSRHNVSTEILNLWLGEVGEETQETRSNAIVSAGKEDQDHPRKIVVRAFMHRGASVLETKGAKTCFSGGAAPARQGWVSSTPLTYPSGYEE
;
A
#
# COMPACT_ATOMS: atom_id res chain seq x y z
N MET A 1 -14.14 1.66 -7.18
CA MET A 1 -13.27 2.64 -7.85
C MET A 1 -13.61 4.01 -7.29
N ASN A 2 -12.74 4.53 -6.41
CA ASN A 2 -12.97 5.82 -5.75
C ASN A 2 -12.73 6.94 -6.76
N ARG A 3 -13.72 7.80 -6.98
CA ARG A 3 -13.66 8.85 -8.00
C ARG A 3 -13.66 10.21 -7.31
N PRO A 4 -12.56 10.98 -7.32
CA PRO A 4 -12.51 12.26 -6.60
C PRO A 4 -13.65 13.22 -6.99
N TRP A 5 -14.00 13.28 -8.27
CA TRP A 5 -15.04 14.20 -8.79
C TRP A 5 -16.45 13.90 -8.29
N VAL A 6 -16.76 12.68 -7.82
CA VAL A 6 -18.10 12.39 -7.26
C VAL A 6 -18.22 12.86 -5.81
N HIS A 7 -17.10 13.20 -5.17
CA HIS A 7 -17.04 13.77 -3.82
C HIS A 7 -16.77 15.28 -3.85
N ALA A 8 -16.95 15.94 -5.00
CA ALA A 8 -16.56 17.34 -5.17
C ALA A 8 -17.28 18.30 -4.20
N GLU A 9 -18.53 18.02 -3.82
CA GLU A 9 -19.23 18.80 -2.81
C GLU A 9 -18.55 18.74 -1.44
N GLU A 10 -18.12 17.55 -1.03
CA GLU A 10 -17.44 17.31 0.25
C GLU A 10 -15.99 17.82 0.23
N LEU A 11 -15.37 17.82 -0.95
CA LEU A 11 -14.01 18.33 -1.16
C LEU A 11 -13.96 19.85 -1.28
N LEU A 12 -15.02 20.50 -1.77
CA LEU A 12 -15.07 21.93 -2.08
C LEU A 12 -14.49 22.84 -0.98
N PRO A 13 -14.77 22.62 0.33
CA PRO A 13 -14.24 23.47 1.40
C PRO A 13 -12.71 23.52 1.46
N TYR A 14 -12.02 22.50 0.96
CA TYR A 14 -10.55 22.43 0.97
C TYR A 14 -9.90 23.14 -0.23
N PHE A 15 -10.66 23.46 -1.28
CA PHE A 15 -10.16 24.05 -2.53
C PHE A 15 -10.63 25.50 -2.70
N SER A 16 -9.97 26.47 -2.06
CA SER A 16 -10.39 27.90 -2.05
C SER A 16 -10.52 28.56 -3.43
N ARG A 17 -9.87 28.02 -4.47
CA ARG A 17 -10.00 28.51 -5.85
C ARG A 17 -11.36 28.20 -6.48
N TYR A 18 -12.17 27.35 -5.86
CA TYR A 18 -13.44 26.88 -6.38
C TYR A 18 -14.58 27.30 -5.45
N THR A 19 -15.66 27.78 -6.06
CA THR A 19 -16.90 28.17 -5.36
C THR A 19 -18.10 27.29 -5.75
N ASN A 20 -17.91 26.38 -6.70
CA ASN A 20 -18.92 25.42 -7.18
C ASN A 20 -18.28 24.03 -7.33
N ALA A 21 -18.96 23.01 -6.80
CA ALA A 21 -18.58 21.61 -6.88
C ALA A 21 -18.45 21.09 -8.32
N GLU A 22 -19.29 21.56 -9.26
CA GLU A 22 -19.20 21.14 -10.67
C GLU A 22 -17.86 21.52 -11.32
N ASN A 23 -17.38 22.73 -11.04
CA ASN A 23 -16.09 23.21 -11.56
C ASN A 23 -14.93 22.44 -10.94
N LEU A 24 -15.01 22.12 -9.64
CA LEU A 24 -14.02 21.29 -8.96
C LEU A 24 -14.03 19.86 -9.51
N ALA A 25 -15.22 19.27 -9.70
CA ALA A 25 -15.40 17.94 -10.28
C ALA A 25 -14.74 17.84 -11.67
N LYS A 26 -14.94 18.85 -12.53
CA LYS A 26 -14.29 18.92 -13.85
C LYS A 26 -12.77 18.98 -13.71
N ALA A 27 -12.24 19.85 -12.86
CA ALA A 27 -10.80 19.98 -12.64
C ALA A 27 -10.18 18.68 -12.11
N LEU A 28 -10.82 18.02 -11.14
CA LEU A 28 -10.38 16.72 -10.62
C LEU A 28 -10.39 15.65 -11.72
N ARG A 29 -11.41 15.62 -12.59
CA ARG A 29 -11.49 14.69 -13.71
C ARG A 29 -10.30 14.85 -14.67
N ASP A 30 -9.89 16.08 -14.93
CA ASP A 30 -8.73 16.39 -15.79
C ASP A 30 -7.39 15.94 -15.17
N VAL A 31 -7.29 15.90 -13.83
CA VAL A 31 -6.09 15.45 -13.09
C VAL A 31 -5.93 13.92 -13.13
N PHE A 32 -7.03 13.18 -13.28
CA PHE A 32 -7.06 11.72 -13.30
C PHE A 32 -7.61 11.16 -14.63
N PRO A 33 -6.98 11.45 -15.78
CA PRO A 33 -7.54 11.12 -17.10
C PRO A 33 -7.70 9.61 -17.32
N ASN A 34 -6.80 8.80 -16.79
CA ASN A 34 -6.91 7.34 -16.87
C ASN A 34 -8.10 6.80 -16.08
N LEU A 35 -8.35 7.37 -14.89
CA LEU A 35 -9.49 7.00 -14.05
C LEU A 35 -10.80 7.44 -14.70
N ALA A 36 -10.83 8.64 -15.29
CA ALA A 36 -11.97 9.15 -16.04
C ALA A 36 -12.27 8.25 -17.24
N LYS A 37 -11.23 7.79 -17.95
CA LYS A 37 -11.39 6.87 -19.07
C LYS A 37 -11.93 5.51 -18.64
N LEU A 38 -11.51 5.00 -17.48
CA LEU A 38 -12.06 3.77 -16.91
C LEU A 38 -13.54 3.92 -16.54
N GLU A 39 -13.95 5.08 -16.01
CA GLU A 39 -15.36 5.36 -15.74
C GLU A 39 -16.19 5.36 -17.03
N GLU A 40 -15.72 6.03 -18.10
CA GLU A 40 -16.40 6.02 -19.40
C GLU A 40 -16.62 4.59 -19.90
N ILE A 41 -15.56 3.77 -19.90
CA ILE A 41 -15.63 2.36 -20.34
C ILE A 41 -16.62 1.56 -19.48
N ALA A 42 -16.63 1.79 -18.17
CA ALA A 42 -17.55 1.12 -17.27
C ALA A 42 -19.01 1.51 -17.54
N ILE A 43 -19.30 2.81 -17.76
CA ILE A 43 -20.64 3.31 -18.10
C ILE A 43 -21.10 2.74 -19.45
N GLU A 44 -20.26 2.80 -20.48
CA GLU A 44 -20.55 2.24 -21.82
C GLU A 44 -20.90 0.75 -21.75
N ARG A 45 -20.28 0.02 -20.83
CA ARG A 45 -20.50 -1.43 -20.64
C ARG A 45 -21.58 -1.76 -19.61
N GLY A 46 -22.24 -0.76 -19.01
CA GLY A 46 -23.24 -0.97 -17.95
C GLY A 46 -22.68 -1.62 -16.69
N ILE A 47 -21.40 -1.42 -16.39
CA ILE A 47 -20.73 -1.95 -15.20
C ILE A 47 -20.98 -1.00 -14.03
N PRO A 48 -21.60 -1.46 -12.92
CA PRO A 48 -21.78 -0.64 -11.73
C PRO A 48 -20.44 -0.17 -11.16
N ILE A 49 -20.34 1.13 -10.87
CA ILE A 49 -19.16 1.74 -10.26
C ILE A 49 -19.49 2.08 -8.81
N LEU A 50 -18.84 1.37 -7.89
CA LEU A 50 -19.01 1.55 -6.45
C LEU A 50 -17.71 2.08 -5.85
N ASP A 51 -17.81 2.86 -4.79
CA ASP A 51 -16.64 3.23 -4.00
C ASP A 51 -16.12 2.01 -3.22
N ALA A 52 -14.82 2.02 -2.99
CA ALA A 52 -14.03 1.04 -2.28
C ALA A 52 -13.32 1.76 -1.10
N PHE A 53 -14.12 2.17 -0.12
CA PHE A 53 -13.63 2.68 1.16
C PHE A 53 -13.65 1.58 2.23
N GLN A 54 -13.00 1.83 3.36
CA GLN A 54 -13.02 0.96 4.55
C GLN A 54 -14.36 0.26 4.78
N GLY A 55 -14.30 -1.06 4.95
CA GLY A 55 -15.46 -1.92 5.18
C GLY A 55 -16.19 -2.38 3.91
N ALA A 56 -15.98 -1.73 2.76
CA ALA A 56 -16.55 -2.18 1.49
C ALA A 56 -16.06 -3.59 1.13
N LYS A 57 -16.90 -4.36 0.43
CA LYS A 57 -16.62 -5.74 0.02
C LYS A 57 -16.32 -5.82 -1.47
N ILE A 58 -15.22 -6.48 -1.83
CA ILE A 58 -14.83 -6.81 -3.20
C ILE A 58 -14.70 -8.34 -3.29
N GLY A 59 -15.81 -9.01 -3.63
CA GLY A 59 -15.90 -10.46 -3.50
C GLY A 59 -15.64 -10.90 -2.06
N ALA A 60 -14.65 -11.76 -1.85
CA ALA A 60 -14.25 -12.22 -0.51
C ALA A 60 -13.41 -11.20 0.28
N PHE A 61 -12.93 -10.14 -0.36
CA PHE A 61 -12.07 -9.15 0.28
C PHE A 61 -12.86 -8.04 0.95
N THR A 62 -12.32 -7.55 2.06
CA THR A 62 -12.77 -6.34 2.76
C THR A 62 -11.73 -5.26 2.57
N VAL A 63 -12.16 -4.06 2.21
CA VAL A 63 -11.27 -2.90 2.09
C VAL A 63 -10.85 -2.44 3.48
N LEU A 64 -9.53 -2.29 3.68
CA LEU A 64 -8.90 -1.78 4.90
C LEU A 64 -8.50 -0.32 4.80
N ALA A 65 -8.16 0.15 3.60
CA ALA A 65 -7.87 1.55 3.31
C ALA A 65 -8.17 1.83 1.84
N PRO A 66 -8.43 3.10 1.48
CA PRO A 66 -8.55 4.25 2.39
C PRO A 66 -9.93 4.28 3.08
N SER A 67 -10.05 4.98 4.21
CA SER A 67 -11.34 5.50 4.66
C SER A 67 -11.79 6.61 3.70
N LYS A 68 -13.07 7.01 3.78
CA LYS A 68 -13.56 8.13 2.97
C LYS A 68 -12.81 9.43 3.31
N SER A 69 -12.61 9.70 4.59
CA SER A 69 -11.85 10.87 5.07
C SER A 69 -10.38 10.82 4.67
N GLY A 70 -9.74 9.65 4.78
CA GLY A 70 -8.35 9.44 4.34
C GLY A 70 -8.21 9.71 2.85
N PHE A 71 -9.11 9.15 2.04
CA PHE A 71 -9.15 9.43 0.60
C PHE A 71 -9.31 10.91 0.28
N HIS A 72 -10.21 11.63 0.96
CA HIS A 72 -10.36 13.07 0.76
C HIS A 72 -9.08 13.83 1.10
N GLN A 73 -8.43 13.50 2.22
CA GLN A 73 -7.17 14.13 2.62
C GLN A 73 -6.08 13.88 1.57
N TYR A 74 -5.93 12.65 1.08
CA TYR A 74 -4.97 12.32 0.03
C TYR A 74 -5.27 13.06 -1.28
N VAL A 75 -6.54 13.30 -1.62
CA VAL A 75 -6.92 14.11 -2.79
C VAL A 75 -6.52 15.55 -2.60
N VAL A 76 -6.71 16.11 -1.41
CA VAL A 76 -6.31 17.49 -1.09
C VAL A 76 -4.78 17.66 -1.11
N ASP A 77 -4.05 16.65 -0.64
CA ASP A 77 -2.59 16.69 -0.54
C ASP A 77 -1.87 16.38 -1.87
N ASP A 78 -2.56 15.82 -2.88
CA ASP A 78 -1.96 15.52 -4.17
C ASP A 78 -1.60 16.80 -4.93
N ASP A 79 -0.30 17.03 -5.15
CA ASP A 79 0.25 18.23 -5.79
C ASP A 79 -0.28 18.51 -7.21
N LYS A 80 -0.87 17.51 -7.89
CA LYS A 80 -1.46 17.69 -9.22
C LYS A 80 -2.92 18.14 -9.14
N THR A 81 -3.56 18.04 -7.98
CA THR A 81 -4.88 18.62 -7.77
C THR A 81 -4.77 20.14 -7.65
N PRO A 82 -5.85 20.89 -7.91
CA PRO A 82 -5.80 22.34 -7.79
C PRO A 82 -5.33 22.73 -6.39
N GLN A 83 -4.43 23.71 -6.27
CA GLN A 83 -3.88 24.05 -4.94
C GLN A 83 -4.99 24.33 -3.93
N ALA A 84 -5.05 23.48 -2.90
CA ALA A 84 -5.88 23.66 -1.74
C ALA A 84 -5.52 24.98 -1.04
N ALA A 85 -6.50 25.56 -0.34
CA ALA A 85 -6.21 26.73 0.49
C ALA A 85 -5.22 26.31 1.58
N GLN A 86 -4.07 26.98 1.69
CA GLN A 86 -3.16 26.73 2.82
C GLN A 86 -3.71 27.26 4.17
N ASP A 87 -4.96 27.74 4.21
CA ASP A 87 -5.56 28.42 5.35
C ASP A 87 -6.74 27.65 6.00
N SER A 88 -6.51 26.39 6.38
CA SER A 88 -7.37 25.75 7.38
C SER A 88 -6.54 25.01 8.43
N ALA A 89 -6.32 25.69 9.55
CA ALA A 89 -5.80 25.13 10.80
C ALA A 89 -6.76 24.12 11.47
N MET A 90 -7.62 23.43 10.70
CA MET A 90 -8.70 22.57 11.20
C MET A 90 -8.75 21.25 10.41
N GLY A 91 -7.58 20.62 10.28
CA GLY A 91 -7.39 19.32 9.61
C GLY A 91 -6.01 18.72 9.83
N ARG A 92 -5.00 19.53 10.17
CA ARG A 92 -3.63 19.08 10.47
C ARG A 92 -3.42 18.45 11.87
N SER A 93 -4.47 18.24 12.66
CA SER A 93 -4.33 17.91 14.10
C SER A 93 -4.83 16.51 14.49
N LEU A 94 -4.53 15.46 13.72
CA LEU A 94 -4.72 14.06 14.17
C LEU A 94 -3.57 13.10 13.81
N LEU A 95 -2.38 13.60 13.46
CA LEU A 95 -1.15 12.78 13.34
C LEU A 95 0.12 13.52 13.83
N GLU A 96 0.00 14.47 14.78
CA GLU A 96 1.19 15.05 15.43
C GLU A 96 1.60 14.23 16.66
N GLY A 97 2.21 13.07 16.37
CA GLY A 97 2.97 12.28 17.33
C GLY A 97 4.45 12.29 16.95
N ALA A 98 5.16 13.34 17.37
CA ALA A 98 6.62 13.54 17.41
C ALA A 98 7.54 12.54 16.66
N VAL A 99 8.08 12.95 15.51
CA VAL A 99 9.36 12.42 14.98
C VAL A 99 10.39 13.54 15.02
N ARG A 100 11.36 13.41 15.92
CA ARG A 100 12.47 14.35 16.05
C ARG A 100 13.49 14.02 14.96
N ILE A 101 13.68 14.94 14.01
CA ILE A 101 14.67 14.84 12.94
C ILE A 101 16.07 14.77 13.58
N VAL A 102 16.76 13.66 13.35
CA VAL A 102 18.22 13.57 13.49
C VAL A 102 18.78 13.38 12.08
N GLY A 103 19.64 14.31 11.70
CA GLY A 103 20.15 14.49 10.35
C GLY A 103 21.09 13.41 9.84
N GLU A 104 21.43 13.61 8.57
CA GLU A 104 22.29 12.81 7.70
C GLU A 104 23.52 12.20 8.39
N GLY A 105 23.74 10.92 8.11
CA GLY A 105 25.03 10.28 8.27
C GLY A 105 24.93 8.81 8.63
N LEU A 106 24.98 7.92 7.63
CA LEU A 106 25.79 6.69 7.70
C LEU A 106 26.00 6.09 6.30
N ARG A 107 27.17 6.40 5.74
CA ARG A 107 27.83 5.63 4.69
C ARG A 107 28.04 4.19 5.17
N MET A 108 27.67 3.23 4.33
CA MET A 108 28.04 1.81 4.41
C MET A 108 28.06 1.23 5.83
N ILE A 109 26.87 0.97 6.39
CA ILE A 109 26.76 -0.11 7.38
C ILE A 109 26.91 -1.40 6.56
N GLN A 110 28.00 -2.14 6.79
CA GLN A 110 28.08 -3.53 6.35
C GLN A 110 26.92 -4.30 6.99
N ALA A 111 25.86 -4.49 6.21
CA ALA A 111 24.97 -5.64 6.06
C ALA A 111 24.56 -6.48 7.29
N ALA A 112 24.69 -6.00 8.53
CA ALA A 112 24.21 -6.71 9.72
C ALA A 112 22.71 -7.02 9.60
N TRP A 113 22.31 -8.19 10.10
CA TRP A 113 20.90 -8.56 10.22
C TRP A 113 20.14 -7.51 11.04
N GLY A 114 18.95 -7.12 10.60
CA GLY A 114 18.12 -6.11 11.25
C GLY A 114 18.51 -4.64 11.01
N ALA A 115 19.61 -4.37 10.30
CA ALA A 115 19.95 -2.99 9.92
C ALA A 115 19.08 -2.54 8.74
N GLU A 116 18.24 -1.52 8.98
CA GLU A 116 17.36 -0.92 7.98
C GLU A 116 17.23 0.61 8.13
N VAL A 117 17.40 1.32 7.02
CA VAL A 117 17.26 2.77 6.90
C VAL A 117 16.44 3.04 5.65
N PHE A 118 15.24 3.56 5.87
CA PHE A 118 14.33 4.00 4.82
C PHE A 118 14.39 5.54 4.69
N PRO A 119 14.07 6.10 3.50
CA PRO A 119 13.89 7.54 3.35
C PRO A 119 12.89 8.09 4.36
N VAL A 120 13.07 9.33 4.82
CA VAL A 120 12.14 9.94 5.80
C VAL A 120 10.78 10.21 5.17
N ASP A 121 10.78 10.70 3.92
CA ASP A 121 9.55 11.04 3.22
C ASP A 121 8.76 9.79 2.79
N ASP A 122 7.44 9.89 2.89
CA ASP A 122 6.50 8.91 2.33
C ASP A 122 6.48 9.01 0.79
N THR A 123 5.77 8.08 0.17
CA THR A 123 5.41 8.12 -1.24
C THR A 123 4.39 9.23 -1.53
N SER A 124 4.03 9.41 -2.81
CA SER A 124 3.04 10.43 -3.19
C SER A 124 1.66 10.22 -2.53
N PRO A 125 0.90 11.28 -2.22
CA PRO A 125 -0.48 11.15 -1.72
C PRO A 125 -1.36 10.29 -2.61
N ARG A 126 -1.14 10.33 -3.93
CA ARG A 126 -1.79 9.46 -4.92
C ARG A 126 -1.65 7.98 -4.64
N ASN A 127 -0.47 7.56 -4.23
CA ASN A 127 -0.20 6.17 -3.91
C ASN A 127 -0.96 5.75 -2.64
N ASN A 128 -1.11 6.65 -1.67
CA ASN A 128 -1.95 6.44 -0.48
C ASN A 128 -3.47 6.38 -0.78
N MET A 129 -3.93 6.79 -1.96
CA MET A 129 -5.31 6.54 -2.42
C MET A 129 -5.57 5.07 -2.82
N SER A 130 -4.52 4.25 -2.87
CA SER A 130 -4.61 2.83 -3.22
C SER A 130 -5.50 2.06 -2.27
N VAL A 131 -6.18 1.05 -2.79
CA VAL A 131 -7.03 0.15 -2.01
C VAL A 131 -6.18 -0.94 -1.36
N VAL A 132 -6.06 -0.90 -0.03
CA VAL A 132 -5.57 -2.05 0.75
C VAL A 132 -6.77 -2.93 1.06
N GLN A 133 -6.64 -4.24 0.82
CA GLN A 133 -7.73 -5.17 1.02
C GLN A 133 -7.27 -6.48 1.67
N TYR A 134 -8.14 -7.05 2.49
CA TYR A 134 -7.90 -8.26 3.28
C TYR A 134 -8.97 -9.31 3.08
N ALA A 135 -8.57 -10.57 3.05
CA ALA A 135 -9.46 -11.72 3.13
C ALA A 135 -8.86 -12.80 4.03
N ASN A 136 -9.72 -13.50 4.76
CA ASN A 136 -9.38 -14.74 5.47
C ASN A 136 -9.99 -15.93 4.70
N PHE A 137 -9.14 -16.80 4.17
CA PHE A 137 -9.56 -18.02 3.49
C PHE A 137 -9.31 -19.21 4.40
N MET A 138 -10.34 -19.64 5.15
CA MET A 138 -10.24 -20.81 6.04
C MET A 138 -9.08 -20.72 7.05
N GLY A 139 -8.89 -19.55 7.67
CA GLY A 139 -7.79 -19.28 8.60
C GLY A 139 -6.52 -18.75 7.93
N GLU A 140 -6.48 -18.65 6.60
CA GLU A 140 -5.33 -18.11 5.87
C GLU A 140 -5.53 -16.63 5.52
N ASN A 141 -4.74 -15.76 6.16
CA ASN A 141 -4.81 -14.31 5.98
C ASN A 141 -4.10 -13.87 4.69
N VAL A 142 -4.81 -13.15 3.82
CA VAL A 142 -4.28 -12.57 2.57
C VAL A 142 -4.49 -11.07 2.57
N VAL A 143 -3.41 -10.30 2.37
CA VAL A 143 -3.42 -8.84 2.31
C VAL A 143 -2.85 -8.38 0.96
N LEU A 144 -3.59 -7.56 0.24
CA LEU A 144 -3.15 -6.92 -0.99
C LEU A 144 -3.10 -5.41 -0.78
N THR A 145 -1.97 -4.79 -1.11
CA THR A 145 -1.66 -3.41 -0.74
C THR A 145 -1.60 -2.46 -1.93
N ALA A 146 -1.57 -2.99 -3.16
CA ALA A 146 -1.31 -2.22 -4.38
C ALA A 146 -0.08 -1.31 -4.20
N ASP A 147 -0.22 -0.01 -4.42
CA ASP A 147 0.88 0.96 -4.35
C ASP A 147 0.83 1.80 -3.06
N THR A 148 0.10 1.35 -2.04
CA THR A 148 -0.11 2.11 -0.79
C THR A 148 1.20 2.48 -0.13
N GLY A 149 1.29 3.71 0.37
CA GLY A 149 2.41 4.21 1.17
C GLY A 149 2.23 3.99 2.66
N ARG A 150 3.06 4.67 3.45
CA ARG A 150 3.10 4.50 4.91
C ARG A 150 1.83 5.00 5.56
N ALA A 151 1.32 6.16 5.14
CA ALA A 151 0.09 6.72 5.71
C ALA A 151 -1.11 5.79 5.47
N GLY A 152 -1.30 5.29 4.24
CA GLY A 152 -2.40 4.37 3.93
C GLY A 152 -2.23 3.00 4.58
N LEU A 153 -1.00 2.50 4.75
CA LEU A 153 -0.72 1.26 5.48
C LEU A 153 -0.98 1.38 6.98
N ALA A 154 -0.69 2.54 7.58
CA ALA A 154 -1.02 2.83 8.98
C ALA A 154 -2.53 2.91 9.18
N GLU A 155 -3.23 3.58 8.28
CA GLU A 155 -4.70 3.65 8.27
C GLU A 155 -5.33 2.25 8.15
N ALA A 156 -4.83 1.44 7.21
CA ALA A 156 -5.28 0.06 7.04
C ALA A 156 -5.02 -0.80 8.28
N ALA A 157 -3.86 -0.64 8.91
CA ALA A 157 -3.52 -1.37 10.13
C ALA A 157 -4.41 -1.00 11.31
N ALA A 158 -4.77 0.28 11.45
CA ALA A 158 -5.69 0.72 12.48
C ALA A 158 -7.10 0.12 12.32
N TYR A 159 -7.53 -0.13 11.08
CA TYR A 159 -8.83 -0.74 10.78
C TYR A 159 -8.82 -2.27 10.79
N ALA A 160 -7.67 -2.91 10.58
CA ALA A 160 -7.54 -4.38 10.46
C ALA A 160 -8.22 -5.19 11.60
N PRO A 161 -8.11 -4.81 12.89
CA PRO A 161 -8.78 -5.55 13.97
C PRO A 161 -10.31 -5.55 13.84
N SER A 162 -10.90 -4.50 13.27
CA SER A 162 -12.35 -4.40 13.09
C SER A 162 -12.93 -5.43 12.11
N VAL A 163 -12.07 -6.05 11.30
CA VAL A 163 -12.43 -7.11 10.34
C VAL A 163 -11.80 -8.46 10.70
N GLY A 164 -11.29 -8.61 11.92
CA GLY A 164 -10.73 -9.86 12.43
C GLY A 164 -9.32 -10.18 11.92
N LEU A 165 -8.52 -9.16 11.61
CA LEU A 165 -7.08 -9.30 11.40
C LEU A 165 -6.33 -8.64 12.56
N ASP A 166 -5.79 -9.45 13.46
CA ASP A 166 -4.93 -8.96 14.55
C ASP A 166 -3.55 -8.57 14.01
N LEU A 167 -3.03 -7.44 14.47
CA LEU A 167 -1.74 -6.89 14.11
C LEU A 167 -0.85 -6.63 15.35
N PRO A 168 0.48 -6.87 15.28
CA PRO A 168 1.19 -7.47 14.16
C PRO A 168 0.73 -8.89 13.88
N ALA A 169 0.60 -9.24 12.61
CA ALA A 169 0.07 -10.54 12.22
C ALA A 169 1.07 -11.63 12.60
N ASP A 170 0.62 -12.64 13.36
CA ASP A 170 1.44 -13.82 13.63
C ASP A 170 1.86 -14.50 12.31
N LYS A 171 0.89 -14.67 11.40
CA LYS A 171 1.06 -15.29 10.09
C LYS A 171 0.24 -14.60 9.02
N LEU A 172 0.86 -14.28 7.88
CA LEU A 172 0.16 -13.94 6.64
C LEU A 172 0.43 -15.00 5.60
N ARG A 173 -0.61 -15.67 5.11
CA ARG A 173 -0.48 -16.59 3.97
C ARG A 173 0.12 -15.87 2.78
N LEU A 174 -0.33 -14.64 2.54
CA LEU A 174 0.19 -13.78 1.50
C LEU A 174 0.07 -12.31 1.91
N ILE A 175 1.14 -11.56 1.73
CA ILE A 175 1.12 -10.11 1.72
C ILE A 175 1.74 -9.60 0.42
N GLN A 176 1.05 -8.70 -0.27
CA GLN A 176 1.65 -7.97 -1.37
C GLN A 176 2.62 -6.93 -0.81
N VAL A 177 3.86 -6.92 -1.32
CA VAL A 177 4.80 -5.83 -1.05
C VAL A 177 4.37 -4.63 -1.89
N PRO A 178 4.14 -3.46 -1.28
CA PRO A 178 3.57 -2.32 -2.00
C PRO A 178 4.52 -1.77 -3.08
N HIS A 179 3.91 -1.25 -4.14
CA HIS A 179 4.59 -0.48 -5.19
C HIS A 179 5.89 -1.11 -5.70
N HIS A 180 5.77 -2.36 -6.16
CA HIS A 180 6.87 -3.17 -6.70
C HIS A 180 8.04 -3.42 -5.72
N GLY A 181 7.92 -3.05 -4.44
CA GLY A 181 9.04 -3.09 -3.49
C GLY A 181 9.89 -1.82 -3.47
N SER A 182 9.23 -0.66 -3.61
CA SER A 182 9.84 0.66 -3.38
C SER A 182 10.11 0.92 -1.91
N ARG A 183 11.26 1.54 -1.61
CA ARG A 183 11.66 1.95 -0.25
C ARG A 183 10.88 3.14 0.32
N HIS A 184 10.14 3.87 -0.52
CA HIS A 184 9.32 5.01 -0.08
C HIS A 184 7.97 4.57 0.51
N ASN A 185 7.54 3.34 0.22
CA ASN A 185 6.20 2.87 0.57
C ASN A 185 6.12 2.20 1.94
N VAL A 186 7.27 1.83 2.51
CA VAL A 186 7.37 1.16 3.81
C VAL A 186 8.39 1.87 4.69
N SER A 187 8.31 1.64 5.99
CA SER A 187 9.32 2.00 6.98
C SER A 187 9.43 0.87 8.02
N THR A 188 10.44 0.93 8.87
CA THR A 188 10.61 -0.01 9.99
C THR A 188 9.36 -0.08 10.86
N GLU A 189 8.77 1.08 11.20
CA GLU A 189 7.59 1.19 12.06
C GLU A 189 6.35 0.57 11.41
N ILE A 190 6.14 0.84 10.12
CA ILE A 190 5.02 0.26 9.38
C ILE A 190 5.18 -1.25 9.26
N LEU A 191 6.38 -1.74 8.95
CA LEU A 191 6.61 -3.18 8.86
C LEU A 191 6.48 -3.87 10.23
N ASN A 192 6.92 -3.21 11.31
CA ASN A 192 6.71 -3.70 12.68
C ASN A 192 5.23 -3.79 13.03
N LEU A 193 4.45 -2.78 12.66
CA LEU A 193 3.01 -2.77 12.88
C LEU A 193 2.32 -3.95 12.16
N TRP A 194 2.76 -4.29 10.95
CA TRP A 194 2.13 -5.34 10.14
C TRP A 194 2.62 -6.76 10.44
N LEU A 195 3.94 -6.94 10.58
CA LEU A 195 4.59 -8.26 10.60
C LEU A 195 5.27 -8.57 11.94
N GLY A 196 5.41 -7.56 12.81
CA GLY A 196 6.11 -7.63 14.08
C GLY A 196 7.55 -7.13 13.97
N GLU A 197 8.19 -7.03 15.13
CA GLU A 197 9.59 -6.60 15.25
C GLU A 197 10.55 -7.51 14.47
N VAL A 198 11.75 -6.98 14.21
CA VAL A 198 12.85 -7.77 13.64
C VAL A 198 13.13 -8.99 14.52
N GLY A 199 13.01 -10.18 13.92
CA GLY A 199 13.33 -11.45 14.56
C GLY A 199 14.79 -11.87 14.39
N GLU A 200 15.13 -13.09 14.81
CA GLU A 200 16.46 -13.68 14.63
C GLU A 200 16.72 -14.08 13.17
N GLU A 201 18.00 -14.17 12.77
CA GLU A 201 18.39 -14.57 11.40
C GLU A 201 17.92 -15.99 11.05
N THR A 202 17.88 -16.88 12.04
CA THR A 202 17.44 -18.27 11.89
C THR A 202 15.95 -18.49 12.18
N GLN A 203 15.14 -17.43 12.22
CA GLN A 203 13.72 -17.53 12.54
C GLN A 203 12.93 -18.35 11.49
N GLU A 204 11.80 -18.91 11.91
CA GLU A 204 10.90 -19.62 11.01
C GLU A 204 10.22 -18.67 10.01
N THR A 205 9.90 -19.18 8.82
CA THR A 205 9.10 -18.44 7.85
C THR A 205 7.65 -18.32 8.33
N ARG A 206 7.23 -17.08 8.58
CA ARG A 206 5.88 -16.73 9.02
C ARG A 206 4.99 -16.28 7.87
N SER A 207 5.53 -15.59 6.87
CA SER A 207 4.72 -14.99 5.81
C SER A 207 5.27 -15.21 4.42
N ASN A 208 4.41 -15.22 3.39
CA ASN A 208 4.87 -15.08 2.01
C ASN A 208 4.64 -13.64 1.56
N ALA A 209 5.72 -12.94 1.20
CA ALA A 209 5.66 -11.60 0.66
C ALA A 209 5.86 -11.64 -0.86
N ILE A 210 4.90 -11.16 -1.64
CA ILE A 210 5.00 -11.15 -3.11
C ILE A 210 5.28 -9.73 -3.61
N VAL A 211 6.35 -9.60 -4.36
CA VAL A 211 6.72 -8.38 -5.09
C VAL A 211 6.21 -8.52 -6.52
N SER A 212 5.22 -7.71 -6.89
CA SER A 212 4.76 -7.62 -8.27
C SER A 212 5.62 -6.61 -9.03
N ALA A 213 6.68 -7.04 -9.71
CA ALA A 213 7.53 -6.17 -10.53
C ALA A 213 7.52 -6.60 -12.00
N GLY A 214 7.69 -5.63 -12.90
CA GLY A 214 7.80 -5.88 -14.35
C GLY A 214 9.08 -6.63 -14.71
N LYS A 215 9.07 -7.34 -15.84
CA LYS A 215 10.26 -8.09 -16.31
C LYS A 215 11.47 -7.19 -16.53
N GLU A 216 11.24 -6.00 -17.09
CA GLU A 216 12.28 -5.03 -17.44
C GLU A 216 12.56 -4.02 -16.32
N ASP A 217 11.89 -4.13 -15.17
CA ASP A 217 12.18 -3.31 -14.01
C ASP A 217 13.46 -3.83 -13.36
N GLN A 218 14.56 -3.10 -13.48
CA GLN A 218 15.86 -3.48 -12.89
C GLN A 218 16.06 -2.90 -11.49
N ASP A 219 15.24 -1.90 -11.12
CA ASP A 219 15.37 -1.14 -9.88
C ASP A 219 14.64 -1.82 -8.72
N HIS A 220 13.57 -2.56 -9.01
CA HIS A 220 12.71 -3.15 -7.99
C HIS A 220 12.71 -4.69 -8.01
N PRO A 221 12.53 -5.35 -6.84
CA PRO A 221 12.42 -4.74 -5.51
C PRO A 221 13.75 -4.18 -5.03
N ARG A 222 13.68 -3.09 -4.24
CA ARG A 222 14.88 -2.57 -3.58
C ARG A 222 15.40 -3.60 -2.57
N LYS A 223 16.71 -3.81 -2.55
CA LYS A 223 17.35 -4.81 -1.66
C LYS A 223 16.99 -4.56 -0.19
N ILE A 224 16.90 -3.29 0.21
CA ILE A 224 16.51 -2.91 1.57
C ILE A 224 15.09 -3.39 1.93
N VAL A 225 14.14 -3.30 1.00
CA VAL A 225 12.77 -3.77 1.21
C VAL A 225 12.75 -5.29 1.34
N VAL A 226 13.46 -6.01 0.46
CA VAL A 226 13.55 -7.48 0.55
C VAL A 226 14.12 -7.92 1.90
N ARG A 227 15.22 -7.28 2.34
CA ARG A 227 15.84 -7.55 3.64
C ARG A 227 14.88 -7.29 4.79
N ALA A 228 14.20 -6.13 4.80
CA ALA A 228 13.27 -5.74 5.86
C ALA A 228 12.10 -6.71 6.03
N PHE A 229 11.57 -7.27 4.94
CA PHE A 229 10.56 -8.32 5.00
C PHE A 229 11.14 -9.64 5.53
N MET A 230 12.34 -10.04 5.08
CA MET A 230 13.03 -11.24 5.58
C MET A 230 13.38 -11.14 7.07
N HIS A 231 13.77 -9.94 7.54
CA HIS A 231 14.05 -9.64 8.96
C HIS A 231 12.85 -9.93 9.86
N ARG A 232 11.64 -9.92 9.30
CA ARG A 232 10.36 -10.20 9.98
C ARG A 232 9.77 -11.56 9.59
N GLY A 233 10.62 -12.49 9.15
CA GLY A 233 10.26 -13.87 8.87
C GLY A 233 9.47 -14.08 7.58
N ALA A 234 9.51 -13.14 6.63
CA ALA A 234 8.86 -13.35 5.33
C ALA A 234 9.77 -14.11 4.35
N SER A 235 9.20 -15.09 3.67
CA SER A 235 9.74 -15.60 2.41
C SER A 235 9.31 -14.65 1.29
N VAL A 236 10.29 -13.98 0.67
CA VAL A 236 10.02 -12.97 -0.36
C VAL A 236 10.10 -13.60 -1.74
N LEU A 237 9.06 -13.42 -2.54
CA LEU A 237 8.98 -13.85 -3.93
C LEU A 237 8.82 -12.64 -4.84
N GLU A 238 9.19 -12.76 -6.10
CA GLU A 238 8.94 -11.74 -7.11
C GLU A 238 8.32 -12.33 -8.38
N THR A 239 7.57 -11.50 -9.12
CA THR A 239 6.96 -11.93 -10.38
C THR A 239 7.90 -11.79 -11.56
N LYS A 240 8.54 -10.63 -11.77
CA LYS A 240 9.39 -10.32 -12.95
C LYS A 240 8.81 -10.79 -14.28
N GLY A 241 7.51 -10.58 -14.49
CA GLY A 241 6.76 -11.03 -15.67
C GLY A 241 6.31 -12.50 -15.66
N ALA A 242 6.68 -13.29 -14.66
CA ALA A 242 6.15 -14.63 -14.45
C ALA A 242 4.72 -14.59 -13.90
N LYS A 243 3.92 -15.59 -14.30
CA LYS A 243 2.61 -15.85 -13.72
C LYS A 243 2.79 -16.68 -12.45
N THR A 244 2.30 -16.18 -11.33
CA THR A 244 2.35 -16.89 -10.05
C THR A 244 0.96 -17.36 -9.65
N CYS A 245 0.89 -18.49 -8.95
CA CYS A 245 -0.33 -19.01 -8.37
C CYS A 245 -0.06 -19.35 -6.92
N PHE A 246 -0.75 -18.66 -6.02
CA PHE A 246 -0.84 -19.08 -4.64
C PHE A 246 -1.99 -20.07 -4.54
N SER A 247 -1.68 -21.30 -4.14
CA SER A 247 -2.67 -22.35 -3.85
C SER A 247 -2.69 -22.63 -2.35
N GLY A 248 -3.84 -23.04 -1.84
CA GLY A 248 -4.07 -23.31 -0.43
C GLY A 248 -5.22 -24.29 -0.23
N GLY A 249 -5.33 -24.83 0.99
CA GLY A 249 -6.34 -25.82 1.35
C GLY A 249 -6.35 -27.06 0.44
N ALA A 250 -7.55 -27.47 0.02
CA ALA A 250 -7.76 -28.66 -0.81
C ALA A 250 -7.71 -28.39 -2.33
N ALA A 251 -7.16 -27.24 -2.76
CA ALA A 251 -7.05 -26.93 -4.17
C ALA A 251 -6.17 -27.97 -4.90
N PRO A 252 -6.63 -28.56 -6.02
CA PRO A 252 -5.86 -29.60 -6.70
C PRO A 252 -4.59 -29.01 -7.32
N ALA A 253 -3.55 -29.85 -7.41
CA ALA A 253 -2.36 -29.52 -8.17
C ALA A 253 -2.75 -29.20 -9.62
N ARG A 254 -2.22 -28.10 -10.16
CA ARG A 254 -2.45 -27.71 -11.55
C ARG A 254 -1.28 -28.20 -12.39
N GLN A 255 -1.56 -29.05 -13.38
CA GLN A 255 -0.53 -29.55 -14.30
C GLN A 255 0.24 -28.38 -14.94
N GLY A 256 1.56 -28.48 -14.96
CA GLY A 256 2.46 -27.45 -15.50
C GLY A 256 2.77 -26.30 -14.55
N TRP A 257 2.18 -26.26 -13.35
CA TRP A 257 2.57 -25.32 -12.29
C TRP A 257 3.57 -25.98 -11.35
N VAL A 258 4.61 -25.24 -10.98
CA VAL A 258 5.68 -25.68 -10.08
C VAL A 258 5.87 -24.67 -8.96
N SER A 259 6.53 -25.07 -7.87
CA SER A 259 6.87 -24.17 -6.78
C SER A 259 7.78 -23.04 -7.28
N SER A 260 7.45 -21.81 -6.90
CA SER A 260 8.32 -20.65 -7.13
C SER A 260 9.51 -20.68 -6.17
N THR A 261 10.67 -20.25 -6.65
CA THR A 261 11.87 -20.07 -5.83
C THR A 261 11.84 -18.70 -5.16
N PRO A 262 11.89 -18.61 -3.82
CA PRO A 262 12.03 -17.33 -3.14
C PRO A 262 13.35 -16.63 -3.47
N LEU A 263 13.38 -15.31 -3.28
CA LEU A 263 14.60 -14.53 -3.33
C LEU A 263 15.54 -14.98 -2.21
N THR A 264 16.84 -14.98 -2.51
CA THR A 264 17.89 -15.17 -1.51
C THR A 264 18.14 -13.86 -0.76
N TYR A 265 18.62 -13.95 0.48
CA TYR A 265 18.98 -12.77 1.26
C TYR A 265 19.99 -11.88 0.51
N PRO A 266 19.66 -10.60 0.24
CA PRO A 266 20.58 -9.70 -0.44
C PRO A 266 21.81 -9.40 0.41
N SER A 267 23.00 -9.78 -0.06
CA SER A 267 24.28 -9.58 0.64
C SER A 267 24.73 -8.11 0.67
N GLY A 268 24.24 -7.28 -0.25
CA GLY A 268 24.55 -5.85 -0.35
C GLY A 268 23.45 -4.95 0.18
N TYR A 269 23.85 -3.80 0.74
CA TYR A 269 23.00 -2.68 1.09
C TYR A 269 23.06 -1.66 -0.05
N GLU A 270 22.38 -1.95 -1.17
CA GLU A 270 22.16 -0.94 -2.22
C GLU A 270 20.75 -0.39 -2.07
N GLU A 271 20.69 0.94 -2.10
CA GLU A 271 19.49 1.76 -1.92
C GLU A 271 18.40 1.54 -2.97
#